data_AF-A0A1Q7LYU8-F1
#
_entry.id   AF-A0A1Q7LYU8-F1
#
_cell.length_a   1.000
_cell.length_b   1.000
_cell.length_c   1.000
_cell.angle_alpha   90.00
_cell.angle_beta   90.00
_cell.angle_gamma   90.00
#
_symmetry.space_group_name_H-M   'P 1'
#
loop_
_entity.id
_entity.type
_entity.pdbx_description
1 polymer ?
#
loop_
_entity_poly.entity_id
_entity_poly.type
_entity_poly.pdbx_seq_one_letter_code
_entity_poly.pdbx_strand_id
1 'polypeptide(L)'
;MAATARAFDLPLKCTPEESKHFVEPALAEAEQSNYVEALDIVSTGLNAHPASEGLLFLRAYLDYKLADAMSNQLSSLPKAIQSLGAGLLLVDGGATTTLLGRFQEIIRVLGDADNAVEELLQVNPQNEEVTAFKGYIDGKLQKLAQESENLGTTFNNSPHIAGGFCVGCKKSISFDSQTVVFRRATASQLEVWHLPCFQKLGPQVSQPS
;
A
#
# COMPACT_ATOMS: atom_id res chain seq x y z
N MET A 1 28.16 -6.58 -1.77
CA MET A 1 26.68 -6.64 -1.79
C MET A 1 26.24 -7.44 -0.57
N ALA A 2 26.01 -6.80 0.58
CA ALA A 2 25.81 -7.48 1.87
C ALA A 2 24.93 -6.65 2.85
N ALA A 3 23.91 -5.95 2.32
CA ALA A 3 23.21 -4.90 3.09
C ALA A 3 21.74 -5.20 3.43
N THR A 4 21.12 -6.28 2.93
CA THR A 4 19.70 -6.57 3.20
C THR A 4 19.45 -7.69 4.21
N ALA A 5 20.47 -8.48 4.55
CA ALA A 5 20.40 -9.54 5.56
C ALA A 5 20.61 -9.07 7.01
N ARG A 6 20.83 -7.77 7.26
CA ARG A 6 21.22 -7.22 8.57
C ARG A 6 20.11 -6.54 9.37
N ALA A 7 18.88 -6.45 8.86
CA ALA A 7 17.82 -5.73 9.56
C ALA A 7 17.17 -6.56 10.69
N PHE A 8 17.24 -7.89 10.58
CA PHE A 8 16.87 -8.84 11.63
C PHE A 8 17.92 -9.95 11.55
N ASP A 9 18.80 -10.09 12.54
CA ASP A 9 19.53 -11.35 12.72
C ASP A 9 18.45 -12.37 13.05
N LEU A 10 17.88 -13.05 12.04
CA LEU A 10 16.79 -14.00 12.24
C LEU A 10 17.36 -15.22 12.98
N PRO A 11 17.08 -15.43 14.28
CA PRO A 11 17.44 -16.68 14.92
C PRO A 11 16.32 -17.66 14.59
N LEU A 12 16.34 -18.17 13.35
CA LEU A 12 15.37 -19.15 12.90
C LEU A 12 15.58 -20.43 13.71
N LYS A 13 14.61 -20.76 14.55
CA LYS A 13 14.55 -22.04 15.24
C LYS A 13 14.02 -23.11 14.29
N CYS A 14 14.86 -23.50 13.33
CA CYS A 14 14.59 -24.59 12.39
C CYS A 14 15.50 -25.78 12.70
N THR A 15 14.98 -26.98 12.49
CA THR A 15 15.78 -28.19 12.39
C THR A 15 16.71 -28.12 11.17
N PRO A 16 17.82 -28.88 11.13
CA PRO A 16 18.70 -28.92 9.96
C PRO A 16 17.99 -29.34 8.67
N GLU A 17 16.97 -30.18 8.77
CA GLU A 17 16.16 -30.63 7.63
C GLU A 17 15.31 -29.49 7.09
N GLU A 18 14.57 -28.79 7.95
CA GLU A 18 13.78 -27.62 7.56
C GLU A 18 14.67 -26.52 6.97
N SER A 19 15.85 -26.31 7.56
CA SER A 19 16.81 -25.32 7.07
C SER A 19 17.25 -25.61 5.65
N LYS A 20 17.70 -26.86 5.40
CA LYS A 20 18.21 -27.28 4.10
C LYS A 20 17.12 -27.30 3.01
N HIS A 21 15.91 -27.71 3.35
CA HIS A 21 14.86 -27.97 2.36
C HIS A 21 13.92 -26.80 2.13
N PHE A 22 13.76 -25.88 3.09
CA PHE A 22 12.80 -24.79 3.01
C PHE A 22 13.42 -23.42 3.27
N VAL A 23 14.21 -23.27 4.34
CA VAL A 23 14.78 -21.95 4.70
C VAL A 23 15.80 -21.47 3.69
N GLU A 24 16.84 -22.25 3.42
CA GLU A 24 17.93 -21.87 2.51
C GLU A 24 17.41 -21.59 1.09
N PRO A 25 16.55 -22.44 0.49
CA PRO A 25 15.97 -22.14 -0.81
C PRO A 25 15.07 -20.89 -0.82
N ALA A 26 14.22 -20.71 0.20
CA ALA A 26 13.35 -19.54 0.28
C ALA A 26 14.16 -18.24 0.43
N LEU A 27 15.23 -18.25 1.23
CA LEU A 27 16.12 -17.10 1.36
C LEU A 27 16.87 -16.81 0.05
N ALA A 28 17.29 -17.84 -0.69
CA ALA A 28 17.94 -17.66 -1.99
C ALA A 28 17.00 -17.00 -3.03
N GLU A 29 15.71 -17.33 -3.01
CA GLU A 29 14.70 -16.64 -3.83
C GLU A 29 14.47 -15.20 -3.34
N ALA A 30 14.38 -15.00 -2.02
CA ALA A 30 14.20 -13.67 -1.44
C ALA A 30 15.37 -12.72 -1.71
N GLU A 31 16.61 -13.23 -1.79
CA GLU A 31 17.79 -12.46 -2.20
C GLU A 31 17.68 -11.90 -3.62
N GLN A 32 16.93 -12.60 -4.48
CA GLN A 32 16.60 -12.17 -5.84
C GLN A 32 15.32 -11.32 -5.90
N SER A 33 14.72 -11.01 -4.73
CA SER A 33 13.41 -10.33 -4.60
C SER A 33 12.23 -11.14 -5.16
N ASN A 34 12.38 -12.46 -5.34
CA ASN A 34 11.31 -13.37 -5.75
C ASN A 34 10.50 -13.81 -4.52
N TYR A 35 9.83 -12.84 -3.87
CA TYR A 35 9.16 -13.10 -2.59
C TYR A 35 7.96 -14.03 -2.71
N VAL A 36 7.31 -14.10 -3.88
CA VAL A 36 6.17 -15.00 -4.13
C VAL A 36 6.65 -16.45 -4.14
N GLU A 37 7.71 -16.74 -4.88
CA GLU A 37 8.35 -18.05 -4.93
C GLU A 37 8.93 -18.45 -3.58
N ALA A 38 9.58 -17.51 -2.87
CA ALA A 38 10.06 -17.74 -1.51
C ALA A 38 8.92 -18.14 -0.55
N LEU A 39 7.77 -17.46 -0.63
CA LEU A 39 6.59 -17.78 0.18
C LEU A 39 5.98 -19.13 -0.18
N ASP A 40 6.01 -19.56 -1.44
CA ASP A 40 5.53 -20.88 -1.87
C ASP A 40 6.39 -22.02 -1.28
N ILE A 41 7.72 -21.83 -1.27
CA ILE A 41 8.65 -22.76 -0.62
C ILE A 41 8.36 -22.87 0.87
N VAL A 42 8.20 -21.74 1.56
CA VAL A 42 7.91 -21.74 3.01
C VAL A 42 6.53 -22.34 3.29
N SER A 43 5.53 -22.07 2.45
CA SER A 43 4.20 -22.67 2.56
C SER A 43 4.25 -24.19 2.41
N THR A 44 5.06 -24.69 1.48
CA THR A 44 5.33 -26.14 1.34
C THR A 44 5.97 -26.71 2.60
N GLY A 45 6.94 -26.00 3.18
CA GLY A 45 7.57 -26.36 4.45
C GLY A 45 6.58 -26.41 5.61
N LEU A 46 5.71 -25.41 5.74
CA LEU A 46 4.66 -25.35 6.77
C LEU A 46 3.59 -26.44 6.59
N ASN A 47 3.29 -26.85 5.35
CA ASN A 47 2.41 -28.00 5.12
C ASN A 47 3.02 -29.32 5.64
N ALA A 48 4.34 -29.47 5.55
CA ALA A 48 5.07 -30.63 6.09
C ALA A 48 5.33 -30.51 7.61
N HIS A 49 5.55 -29.30 8.11
CA HIS A 49 5.89 -28.99 9.50
C HIS A 49 5.04 -27.81 10.03
N PRO A 50 3.73 -28.02 10.31
CA PRO A 50 2.81 -26.92 10.61
C PRO A 50 3.12 -26.11 11.87
N ALA A 51 3.83 -26.71 12.83
CA ALA A 51 4.18 -26.09 14.10
C ALA A 51 5.62 -25.53 14.13
N SER A 52 6.27 -25.41 12.98
CA SER A 52 7.65 -24.94 12.90
C SER A 52 7.74 -23.44 13.19
N GLU A 53 8.21 -23.08 14.39
CA GLU A 53 8.40 -21.68 14.80
C GLU A 53 9.27 -20.91 13.80
N GLY A 54 10.36 -21.52 13.32
CA GLY A 54 11.25 -20.88 12.36
C GLY A 54 10.59 -20.66 11.00
N LEU A 55 9.82 -21.61 10.48
CA LEU A 55 9.11 -21.42 9.20
C LEU A 55 7.96 -20.42 9.31
N LEU A 56 7.24 -20.39 10.44
CA LEU A 56 6.21 -19.38 10.71
C LEU A 56 6.82 -17.98 10.76
N PHE A 57 7.96 -17.82 11.43
CA PHE A 57 8.66 -16.54 11.48
C PHE A 57 9.18 -16.13 10.09
N LEU A 58 9.75 -17.07 9.34
CA LEU A 58 10.22 -16.81 7.99
C LEU A 58 9.08 -16.39 7.05
N ARG A 59 7.90 -17.02 7.16
CA ARG A 59 6.70 -16.61 6.41
C ARG A 59 6.36 -15.15 6.72
N ALA A 60 6.21 -14.80 8.00
CA ALA A 60 5.88 -13.43 8.40
C ALA A 60 6.90 -12.41 7.89
N TYR A 61 8.18 -12.75 7.96
CA TYR A 61 9.26 -11.93 7.41
C TYR A 61 9.15 -11.73 5.90
N LEU A 62 8.91 -12.80 5.13
CA LEU A 62 8.79 -12.73 3.68
C LEU A 62 7.53 -11.97 3.25
N ASP A 63 6.39 -12.16 3.94
CA ASP A 63 5.17 -11.38 3.71
C ASP A 63 5.43 -9.89 3.96
N TYR A 64 6.11 -9.54 5.06
CA TYR A 64 6.51 -8.15 5.31
C TYR A 64 7.42 -7.58 4.20
N LYS A 65 8.37 -8.37 3.69
CA LYS A 65 9.26 -7.97 2.60
C LYS A 65 8.53 -7.81 1.28
N LEU A 66 7.59 -8.69 0.95
CA LEU A 66 6.72 -8.56 -0.20
C LEU A 66 5.92 -7.26 -0.10
N ALA A 67 5.30 -7.00 1.05
CA ALA A 67 4.58 -5.76 1.30
C ALA A 67 5.48 -4.52 1.19
N ASP A 68 6.76 -4.61 1.59
CA ASP A 68 7.77 -3.55 1.39
C ASP A 68 8.11 -3.30 -0.06
N ALA A 69 8.38 -4.37 -0.82
CA ALA A 69 8.61 -4.28 -2.25
C ALA A 69 7.42 -3.61 -2.96
N MET A 70 6.20 -4.04 -2.65
CA MET A 70 4.97 -3.44 -3.19
C MET A 70 4.82 -1.96 -2.79
N SER A 71 5.07 -1.63 -1.52
CA SER A 71 4.99 -0.24 -1.02
C SER A 71 5.96 0.68 -1.75
N ASN A 72 7.19 0.20 -2.03
CA ASN A 72 8.20 0.97 -2.75
C ASN A 72 7.78 1.27 -4.20
N GLN A 73 7.01 0.38 -4.83
CA GLN A 73 6.46 0.60 -6.17
C GLN A 73 5.33 1.63 -6.22
N LEU A 74 4.68 1.98 -5.10
CA LEU A 74 3.59 2.97 -5.09
C LEU A 74 4.01 4.32 -5.64
N SER A 75 5.26 4.73 -5.38
CA SER A 75 5.82 6.00 -5.86
C SER A 75 5.97 6.09 -7.38
N SER A 76 6.00 4.95 -8.08
CA SER A 76 6.04 4.86 -9.53
C SER A 76 4.67 4.97 -10.20
N LEU A 77 3.60 4.83 -9.42
CA LEU A 77 2.24 4.95 -9.93
C LEU A 77 1.93 6.42 -10.29
N PRO A 78 1.06 6.65 -11.29
CA PRO A 78 0.59 7.99 -11.60
C PRO A 78 0.02 8.68 -10.35
N LYS A 79 0.31 9.97 -10.20
CA LYS A 79 -0.22 10.76 -9.09
C LYS A 79 -1.74 10.85 -9.21
N ALA A 80 -2.44 10.26 -8.24
CA ALA A 80 -3.89 10.35 -8.10
C ALA A 80 -4.39 11.78 -7.91
N ILE A 81 -3.60 12.60 -7.18
CA ILE A 81 -3.92 14.00 -6.89
C ILE A 81 -2.69 14.86 -7.18
N GLN A 82 -2.88 15.94 -7.94
CA GLN A 82 -1.85 16.90 -8.27
C GLN A 82 -2.35 18.32 -8.06
N SER A 83 -1.60 19.13 -7.30
CA SER A 83 -1.83 20.58 -7.25
C SER A 83 -1.36 21.23 -8.54
N LEU A 84 -2.22 22.04 -9.15
CA LEU A 84 -1.88 22.88 -10.31
C LEU A 84 -1.57 24.33 -9.89
N GLY A 85 -1.56 24.62 -8.58
CA GLY A 85 -1.42 25.98 -8.05
C GLY A 85 -2.74 26.76 -8.04
N ALA A 86 -2.73 27.95 -7.43
CA ALA A 86 -3.89 28.87 -7.40
C ALA A 86 -5.22 28.25 -6.94
N GLY A 87 -5.18 27.28 -6.02
CA GLY A 87 -6.39 26.60 -5.54
C GLY A 87 -7.00 25.59 -6.52
N LEU A 88 -6.23 25.15 -7.52
CA LEU A 88 -6.60 24.12 -8.48
C LEU A 88 -5.99 22.77 -8.10
N LEU A 89 -6.82 21.73 -8.12
CA LEU A 89 -6.41 20.35 -7.93
C LEU A 89 -6.85 19.52 -9.15
N LEU A 90 -5.92 18.78 -9.74
CA LEU A 90 -6.21 17.72 -10.69
C LEU A 90 -6.37 16.42 -9.90
N VAL A 91 -7.48 15.73 -10.10
CA VAL A 91 -7.74 14.41 -9.51
C VAL A 91 -7.99 13.43 -10.63
N ASP A 92 -7.24 12.34 -10.65
CA ASP A 92 -7.39 11.26 -11.61
C ASP A 92 -8.08 10.06 -10.94
N GLY A 93 -9.34 9.82 -11.32
CA GLY A 93 -10.14 8.73 -10.78
C GLY A 93 -9.53 7.35 -10.98
N GLY A 94 -9.04 7.07 -12.18
CA GLY A 94 -8.45 5.78 -12.52
C GLY A 94 -7.17 5.51 -11.73
N ALA A 95 -6.30 6.53 -11.62
CA ALA A 95 -5.10 6.44 -10.80
C ALA A 95 -5.44 6.32 -9.30
N THR A 96 -6.47 7.02 -8.82
CA THR A 96 -6.96 6.92 -7.44
C THR A 96 -7.43 5.50 -7.12
N THR A 97 -8.30 4.95 -7.96
CA THR A 97 -8.82 3.58 -7.81
C THR A 97 -7.69 2.54 -7.83
N THR A 98 -6.73 2.70 -8.75
CA THR A 98 -5.55 1.85 -8.82
C THR A 98 -4.74 1.90 -7.52
N LEU A 99 -4.48 3.11 -7.01
CA LEU A 99 -3.69 3.32 -5.81
C LEU A 99 -4.39 2.75 -4.55
N LEU A 100 -5.70 2.98 -4.40
CA LEU A 100 -6.51 2.39 -3.33
C LEU A 100 -6.50 0.85 -3.37
N GLY A 101 -6.63 0.26 -4.55
CA GLY A 101 -6.52 -1.18 -4.72
C GLY A 101 -5.15 -1.73 -4.29
N ARG A 102 -4.07 -1.02 -4.62
CA ARG A 102 -2.72 -1.41 -4.17
C ARG A 102 -2.54 -1.27 -2.67
N PHE A 103 -3.07 -0.23 -2.03
CA PHE A 103 -3.07 -0.14 -0.57
C PHE A 103 -3.77 -1.34 0.07
N GLN A 104 -4.96 -1.71 -0.42
CA GLN A 104 -5.70 -2.86 0.10
C GLN A 104 -4.91 -4.17 -0.05
N GLU A 105 -4.24 -4.36 -1.19
CA GLU A 105 -3.41 -5.54 -1.43
C GLU A 105 -2.24 -5.62 -0.44
N ILE A 106 -1.53 -4.50 -0.21
CA ILE A 106 -0.40 -4.45 0.73
C ILE A 106 -0.88 -4.67 2.17
N ILE A 107 -2.00 -4.05 2.56
CA ILE A 107 -2.59 -4.23 3.89
C ILE A 107 -2.97 -5.69 4.11
N ARG A 108 -3.51 -6.38 3.09
CA ARG A 108 -3.83 -7.81 3.18
C ARG A 108 -2.57 -8.65 3.44
N VAL A 109 -1.51 -8.44 2.67
CA VAL A 109 -0.24 -9.18 2.85
C VAL A 109 0.37 -8.91 4.23
N LEU A 110 0.31 -7.67 4.72
CA LEU A 110 0.75 -7.36 6.09
C LEU A 110 -0.14 -8.00 7.16
N GLY A 111 -1.44 -8.15 6.91
CA GLY A 111 -2.34 -8.91 7.78
C GLY A 111 -1.99 -10.40 7.80
N ASP A 112 -1.59 -10.98 6.67
CA ASP A 112 -1.09 -12.37 6.61
C ASP A 112 0.20 -12.52 7.44
N ALA A 113 1.11 -11.55 7.38
CA ALA A 113 2.31 -11.50 8.23
C ALA A 113 1.96 -11.37 9.72
N ASP A 114 1.00 -10.51 10.06
CA ASP A 114 0.57 -10.28 11.44
C ASP A 114 -0.03 -11.53 12.06
N ASN A 115 -0.89 -12.25 11.33
CA ASN A 115 -1.47 -13.51 11.77
C ASN A 115 -0.38 -14.55 12.10
N ALA A 116 0.64 -14.69 11.24
CA ALA A 116 1.75 -15.61 11.49
C ALA A 116 2.57 -15.21 12.74
N VAL A 117 2.71 -13.91 13.00
CA VAL A 117 3.34 -13.39 14.22
C VAL A 117 2.48 -13.66 15.47
N GLU A 118 1.17 -13.51 15.37
CA GLU A 118 0.26 -13.83 16.47
C GLU A 118 0.32 -15.32 16.85
N GLU A 119 0.40 -16.22 15.87
CA GLU A 119 0.59 -17.66 16.12
C GLU A 119 1.86 -17.93 16.94
N LEU A 120 2.98 -17.26 16.63
CA LEU A 120 4.22 -17.38 17.39
C LEU A 120 4.10 -16.83 18.81
N LEU A 121 3.42 -15.70 18.98
CA LEU A 121 3.22 -15.08 20.30
C LEU A 121 2.21 -15.85 21.17
N GLN A 122 1.31 -16.64 20.59
CA GLN A 122 0.45 -17.55 21.37
C GLN A 122 1.28 -18.64 22.06
N VAL A 123 2.31 -19.16 21.38
CA VAL A 123 3.21 -20.19 21.94
C VAL A 123 4.19 -19.57 22.94
N ASN A 124 4.75 -18.41 22.62
CA ASN A 124 5.66 -17.69 23.51
C ASN A 124 5.35 -16.18 23.55
N PRO A 125 4.46 -15.76 24.47
CA PRO A 125 4.05 -14.35 24.58
C PRO A 125 5.15 -13.39 25.01
N GLN A 126 6.26 -13.91 25.55
CA GLN A 126 7.40 -13.12 26.05
C GLN A 126 8.55 -13.10 25.04
N ASN A 127 8.33 -13.54 23.80
CA ASN A 127 9.36 -13.46 22.77
C ASN A 127 9.55 -11.99 22.33
N GLU A 128 10.60 -11.36 22.87
CA GLU A 128 10.91 -9.95 22.62
C GLU A 128 11.20 -9.66 21.13
N GLU A 129 11.85 -10.58 20.43
CA GLU A 129 12.18 -10.40 19.00
C GLU A 129 10.94 -10.44 18.12
N VAL A 130 10.05 -11.41 18.37
CA VAL A 130 8.77 -11.52 17.65
C VAL A 130 7.87 -10.33 17.98
N THR A 131 7.87 -9.88 19.24
CA THR A 131 7.13 -8.69 19.67
C THR A 131 7.67 -7.41 19.00
N ALA A 132 8.99 -7.26 18.92
CA ALA A 132 9.60 -6.15 18.21
C ALA A 132 9.25 -6.19 16.71
N PHE A 133 9.29 -7.38 16.10
CA PHE A 133 8.89 -7.56 14.70
C PHE A 133 7.42 -7.20 14.46
N LYS A 134 6.52 -7.61 15.36
CA LYS A 134 5.11 -7.17 15.34
C LYS A 134 4.99 -5.66 15.30
N GLY A 135 5.75 -4.94 16.12
CA GLY A 135 5.75 -3.47 16.13
C GLY A 135 6.09 -2.84 14.78
N TYR A 136 6.96 -3.46 13.97
CA TYR A 136 7.25 -2.98 12.61
C TYR A 136 6.07 -3.23 11.65
N ILE A 137 5.40 -4.39 11.76
CA ILE A 137 4.20 -4.70 10.99
C ILE A 137 3.07 -3.72 11.34
N ASP A 138 2.79 -3.55 12.62
CA ASP A 138 1.74 -2.65 13.15
C ASP A 138 1.96 -1.21 12.69
N GLY A 139 3.18 -0.69 12.83
CA GLY A 139 3.51 0.68 12.41
C GLY A 139 3.32 0.90 10.91
N LYS A 140 3.64 -0.12 10.09
CA LYS A 140 3.45 -0.05 8.64
C LYS A 140 1.98 -0.17 8.25
N LEU A 141 1.24 -1.09 8.87
CA LEU A 141 -0.22 -1.21 8.71
C LEU A 141 -0.92 0.10 9.03
N GLN A 142 -0.62 0.71 10.18
CA GLN A 142 -1.22 1.97 10.60
C GLN A 142 -0.95 3.09 9.58
N LYS A 143 0.29 3.22 9.10
CA LYS A 143 0.66 4.23 8.11
C LYS A 143 -0.10 4.03 6.80
N LEU A 144 -0.13 2.81 6.26
CA LEU A 144 -0.81 2.50 5.01
C LEU A 144 -2.32 2.65 5.11
N ALA A 145 -2.92 2.24 6.24
CA ALA A 145 -4.35 2.44 6.50
C ALA A 145 -4.70 3.92 6.52
N GLN A 146 -3.90 4.75 7.20
CA GLN A 146 -4.11 6.19 7.26
C GLN A 146 -3.97 6.85 5.87
N GLU A 147 -2.97 6.47 5.08
CA GLU A 147 -2.78 6.97 3.72
C GLU A 147 -3.95 6.59 2.79
N SER A 148 -4.40 5.34 2.88
CA SER A 148 -5.54 4.83 2.12
C SER A 148 -6.85 5.52 2.52
N GLU A 149 -7.10 5.71 3.82
CA GLU A 149 -8.27 6.43 4.33
C GLU A 149 -8.28 7.90 3.91
N ASN A 150 -7.13 8.58 3.99
CA ASN A 150 -7.01 9.98 3.57
C ASN A 150 -7.34 10.14 2.09
N LEU A 151 -6.82 9.23 1.25
CA LEU A 151 -7.10 9.21 -0.19
C LEU A 151 -8.58 8.90 -0.45
N GLY A 152 -9.11 7.85 0.17
CA GLY A 152 -10.50 7.42 0.04
C GLY A 152 -11.49 8.49 0.49
N THR A 153 -11.21 9.18 1.60
CA THR A 153 -12.06 10.27 2.13
C THR A 153 -12.06 11.47 1.19
N THR A 154 -10.89 11.88 0.70
CA THR A 154 -10.78 12.97 -0.29
C THR A 154 -11.64 12.68 -1.50
N PHE A 155 -11.63 11.43 -1.94
CA PHE A 155 -12.32 10.99 -3.12
C PHE A 155 -13.83 10.79 -2.90
N ASN A 156 -14.26 10.16 -1.80
CA ASN A 156 -15.66 9.97 -1.46
C ASN A 156 -16.40 11.29 -1.15
N ASN A 157 -15.70 12.28 -0.61
CA ASN A 157 -16.28 13.59 -0.32
C ASN A 157 -16.32 14.51 -1.55
N SER A 158 -15.57 14.20 -2.59
CA SER A 158 -15.48 15.02 -3.80
C SER A 158 -16.83 15.31 -4.46
N PRO A 159 -17.72 14.31 -4.71
CA PRO A 159 -19.05 14.56 -5.25
C PRO A 159 -19.93 15.40 -4.32
N HIS A 160 -19.75 15.28 -3.00
CA HIS A 160 -20.55 16.01 -2.02
C HIS A 160 -20.16 17.49 -1.98
N ILE A 161 -18.86 17.80 -2.10
CA ILE A 161 -18.34 19.17 -1.99
C ILE A 161 -18.50 19.95 -3.30
N ALA A 162 -18.23 19.33 -4.46
CA ALA A 162 -18.24 20.03 -5.75
C ALA A 162 -19.49 19.77 -6.61
N GLY A 163 -20.35 18.83 -6.20
CA GLY A 163 -21.43 18.31 -7.01
C GLY A 163 -20.96 17.26 -8.03
N GLY A 164 -21.92 16.52 -8.59
CA GLY A 164 -21.67 15.42 -9.54
C GLY A 164 -21.63 15.83 -11.02
N PHE A 165 -21.50 17.11 -11.35
CA PHE A 165 -21.59 17.61 -12.72
C PHE A 165 -20.51 18.63 -13.05
N CYS A 166 -20.01 18.57 -14.28
CA CYS A 166 -19.02 19.52 -14.80
C CYS A 166 -19.64 20.90 -15.02
N VAL A 167 -19.02 21.95 -14.49
CA VAL A 167 -19.51 23.33 -14.64
C VAL A 167 -19.52 23.78 -16.10
N GLY A 168 -18.56 23.34 -16.91
CA GLY A 168 -18.40 23.77 -18.31
C GLY A 168 -19.41 23.15 -19.27
N CYS A 169 -19.66 21.85 -19.18
CA CYS A 169 -20.53 21.14 -20.13
C CYS A 169 -21.87 20.67 -19.53
N LYS A 170 -22.08 20.86 -18.23
CA LYS A 170 -23.27 20.43 -17.47
C LYS A 170 -23.58 18.93 -17.55
N LYS A 171 -22.60 18.11 -17.94
CA LYS A 171 -22.71 16.63 -17.92
C LYS A 171 -22.22 16.08 -16.59
N SER A 172 -22.68 14.88 -16.24
CA SER A 172 -22.24 14.16 -15.05
C SER A 172 -20.74 13.86 -15.08
N ILE A 173 -20.18 13.75 -13.89
CA ILE A 173 -18.80 13.33 -13.65
C ILE A 173 -18.82 11.96 -12.99
N SER A 174 -18.02 11.06 -13.53
CA SER A 174 -17.67 9.79 -12.88
C SER A 174 -16.31 9.97 -12.24
N PHE A 175 -16.28 10.33 -10.96
CA PHE A 175 -15.03 10.57 -10.26
C PHE A 175 -14.13 9.33 -10.30
N ASP A 176 -14.68 8.11 -10.38
CA ASP A 176 -13.94 6.84 -10.26
C ASP A 176 -13.06 6.54 -11.48
N SER A 177 -13.37 7.17 -12.61
CA SER A 177 -12.79 6.81 -13.91
C SER A 177 -12.31 8.02 -14.71
N GLN A 178 -12.74 9.23 -14.35
CA GLN A 178 -12.42 10.43 -15.10
C GLN A 178 -11.37 11.27 -14.38
N THR A 179 -10.50 11.89 -15.16
CA THR A 179 -9.63 12.98 -14.68
C THR A 179 -10.42 14.28 -14.63
N VAL A 180 -10.46 14.91 -13.46
CA VAL A 180 -11.23 16.11 -13.19
C VAL A 180 -10.38 17.19 -12.54
N VAL A 181 -10.78 18.44 -12.73
CA VAL A 181 -10.16 19.60 -12.09
C VAL A 181 -11.12 20.18 -11.08
N PHE A 182 -10.70 20.23 -9.82
CA PHE A 182 -11.36 21.03 -8.81
C PHE A 182 -10.78 22.43 -8.81
N ARG A 183 -11.66 23.42 -8.82
CA ARG A 183 -11.32 24.82 -8.67
C ARG A 183 -12.04 25.40 -7.48
N ARG A 184 -11.31 26.03 -6.58
CA ARG A 184 -11.91 26.87 -5.54
C ARG A 184 -12.42 28.16 -6.17
N ALA A 185 -13.74 28.31 -6.28
CA ALA A 185 -14.36 29.52 -6.82
C ALA A 185 -14.52 30.60 -5.74
N THR A 186 -14.86 30.20 -4.51
CA THR A 186 -14.92 31.08 -3.33
C THR A 186 -14.44 30.33 -2.08
N ALA A 187 -14.46 31.00 -0.92
CA ALA A 187 -14.13 30.36 0.35
C ALA A 187 -14.99 29.11 0.65
N SER A 188 -16.27 29.13 0.24
CA SER A 188 -17.27 28.09 0.51
C SER A 188 -17.74 27.33 -0.74
N GLN A 189 -17.25 27.65 -1.93
CA GLN A 189 -17.70 27.04 -3.18
C GLN A 189 -16.54 26.40 -3.94
N LEU A 190 -16.68 25.10 -4.16
CA LEU A 190 -15.80 24.30 -5.01
C LEU A 190 -16.53 23.98 -6.31
N GLU A 191 -15.85 24.17 -7.43
CA GLU A 191 -16.32 23.75 -8.74
C GLU A 191 -15.55 22.53 -9.20
N VAL A 192 -16.21 21.68 -9.97
CA VAL A 192 -15.57 20.56 -10.65
C VAL A 192 -15.76 20.66 -12.16
N TRP A 193 -14.72 20.29 -12.88
CA TRP A 193 -14.64 20.35 -14.33
C TRP A 193 -14.08 19.03 -14.87
N HIS A 194 -14.63 18.53 -15.99
CA HIS A 194 -13.88 17.60 -16.82
C HIS A 194 -12.59 18.30 -17.29
N LEU A 195 -11.46 17.59 -17.27
CA LEU A 195 -10.18 18.16 -17.71
C LEU A 195 -10.26 18.83 -19.11
N PRO A 196 -10.88 18.23 -20.14
CA PRO A 196 -11.02 18.89 -21.46
C PRO A 196 -11.91 20.14 -21.44
N CYS A 197 -12.87 20.24 -20.51
CA CYS A 197 -13.70 21.44 -20.37
C CYS A 197 -12.91 22.57 -19.73
N PHE A 198 -12.11 22.25 -18.71
CA PHE A 198 -11.25 23.22 -18.03
C PHE A 198 -10.18 23.79 -18.98
N GLN A 199 -9.52 22.94 -19.77
CA GLN A 199 -8.48 23.35 -20.71
C GLN A 199 -8.97 24.34 -21.79
N LYS A 200 -10.27 24.35 -22.11
CA LYS A 200 -10.86 25.32 -23.06
C LYS A 200 -10.95 26.74 -22.52
N LEU A 201 -10.78 26.95 -21.21
CA LEU A 201 -10.80 28.29 -20.60
C LEU A 201 -9.54 29.12 -20.92
N GLY A 202 -8.48 28.51 -21.48
CA GLY A 202 -7.22 29.19 -21.78
C GLY A 202 -6.42 29.59 -20.52
N PRO A 203 -5.27 30.25 -20.66
CA PRO A 203 -4.34 30.56 -19.56
C PRO A 203 -4.84 31.64 -18.55
N GLN A 204 -6.09 32.09 -18.63
CA GLN A 204 -6.61 33.22 -17.83
C GLN A 204 -6.89 32.92 -16.34
N VAL A 205 -6.57 31.74 -15.82
CA VAL A 205 -6.90 31.35 -14.43
C VAL A 205 -5.80 31.75 -13.42
N SER A 206 -4.95 32.71 -13.77
CA SER A 206 -3.81 33.14 -12.94
C SER A 206 -3.91 34.61 -12.52
N GLN A 207 -4.99 34.99 -11.82
CA GLN A 207 -4.97 36.17 -10.95
C GLN A 207 -6.20 36.21 -10.03
N PRO A 208 -6.05 36.11 -8.70
CA PRO A 208 -7.07 36.60 -7.78
C PRO A 208 -6.99 38.13 -7.74
N SER A 209 -8.17 38.77 -7.74
CA SER A 209 -8.39 40.18 -7.42
C SER A 209 -8.03 40.48 -5.96
#